data_AF-Q2U486-F1
#
_entry.id   AF-Q2U486-F1
#
_cell.length_a   1.000
_cell.length_b   1.000
_cell.length_c   1.000
_cell.angle_alpha   90.00
_cell.angle_beta   90.00
_cell.angle_gamma   90.00
#
_symmetry.space_group_name_H-M   'P 1'
#
loop_
_entity.id
_entity.type
_entity.pdbx_description
1 polymer ?
#
loop_
_entity_poly.entity_id
_entity_poly.type
_entity_poly.pdbx_seq_one_letter_code
_entity_poly.pdbx_strand_id
1 'polypeptide(L)'
;MSTFVDYELSDAKWFSFEELMAPWTSDPLLEPVLSRAIHFKRRAQIQFTTTGSRSPRLEVLLQLIRDGSTISEELEAAAISVRRSSDPNMSSHQQLTTFNGMFEVSTKTTEAIVRSLYRTVRYRVVELVRGLVARIGDGEDYSASCEFDSQVCSSEELAMILEQIHGDICAVLGLDPEHHAGDDNQGLAHRVFGMFFPITVLMFSSSAGEEKRVWFQEKLRCMGEKTGLGLATWAAQKWNSHLCIPC
;
A
#
# COMPACT_ATOMS: atom_id res chain seq x y z
N MET A 1 -10.21 27.94 5.04
CA MET A 1 -10.88 26.83 4.32
C MET A 1 -10.33 25.52 4.85
N SER A 2 -10.99 24.96 5.86
CA SER A 2 -10.63 23.72 6.55
C SER A 2 -11.87 22.83 6.52
N THR A 3 -12.06 22.07 5.45
CA THR A 3 -13.28 21.24 5.27
C THR A 3 -12.99 19.93 4.52
N PHE A 4 -11.79 19.37 4.59
CA PHE A 4 -11.49 18.06 3.98
C PHE A 4 -10.67 17.12 4.86
N VAL A 5 -10.53 17.44 6.15
CA VAL A 5 -9.78 16.61 7.10
C VAL A 5 -10.55 16.54 8.41
N ASP A 6 -11.82 16.13 8.33
CA ASP A 6 -12.51 15.64 9.52
C ASP A 6 -11.94 14.23 9.80
N TYR A 7 -11.03 14.17 10.78
CA TYR A 7 -10.51 12.95 11.41
C TYR A 7 -11.57 12.28 12.31
N GLU A 8 -12.85 12.57 12.11
CA GLU A 8 -13.94 11.98 12.89
C GLU A 8 -14.35 10.62 12.29
N LEU A 9 -13.94 9.56 13.00
CA LEU A 9 -14.61 8.25 13.08
C LEU A 9 -15.13 7.68 11.74
N SER A 10 -14.20 7.49 10.80
CA SER A 10 -14.39 6.71 9.56
C SER A 10 -14.85 5.26 9.80
N ASP A 11 -14.67 4.73 11.01
CA ASP A 11 -14.96 3.32 11.34
C ASP A 11 -16.44 2.94 11.18
N ALA A 12 -17.39 3.81 11.57
CA ALA A 12 -18.81 3.49 11.52
C ALA A 12 -19.32 3.26 10.09
N LYS A 13 -18.84 4.04 9.11
CA LYS A 13 -19.19 3.87 7.69
C LYS A 13 -18.52 2.64 7.10
N TRP A 14 -17.35 2.28 7.61
CA TRP A 14 -16.58 1.13 7.15
C TRP A 14 -17.18 -0.21 7.56
N PHE A 15 -17.73 -0.32 8.78
CA PHE A 15 -18.48 -1.51 9.19
C PHE A 15 -19.64 -1.81 8.23
N SER A 16 -20.32 -0.76 7.74
CA SER A 16 -21.38 -0.92 6.74
C SER A 16 -20.85 -1.49 5.41
N PHE A 17 -19.62 -1.19 5.02
CA PHE A 17 -19.00 -1.76 3.81
C PHE A 17 -18.50 -3.20 3.99
N GLU A 18 -18.17 -3.61 5.22
CA GLU A 18 -17.79 -4.99 5.55
C GLU A 18 -19.01 -5.92 5.61
N GLU A 19 -20.16 -5.40 6.05
CA GLU A 19 -21.44 -6.12 6.11
C GLU A 19 -22.26 -6.03 4.81
N LEU A 20 -21.89 -5.13 3.90
CA LEU A 20 -22.52 -5.00 2.59
C LEU A 20 -22.22 -6.26 1.77
N MET A 21 -23.18 -7.19 1.75
CA MET A 21 -23.26 -8.21 0.70
C MET A 21 -23.92 -7.55 -0.50
N ALA A 22 -23.29 -7.60 -1.68
CA ALA A 22 -24.00 -7.17 -2.87
C ALA A 22 -25.22 -8.09 -3.05
N PRO A 23 -26.42 -7.57 -3.38
CA PRO A 23 -27.63 -8.40 -3.51
C PRO A 23 -27.51 -9.51 -4.57
N TRP A 24 -26.48 -9.45 -5.41
CA TRP A 24 -26.17 -10.37 -6.49
C TRP A 24 -24.92 -11.24 -6.25
N THR A 25 -24.25 -11.14 -5.09
CA THR A 25 -23.12 -12.03 -4.73
C THR A 25 -23.31 -12.68 -3.35
N SER A 26 -22.98 -13.96 -3.25
CA SER A 26 -22.91 -14.69 -1.97
C SER A 26 -21.54 -14.57 -1.28
N ASP A 27 -20.59 -13.85 -1.89
CA ASP A 27 -19.23 -13.67 -1.38
C ASP A 27 -19.00 -12.26 -0.82
N PRO A 28 -18.07 -12.09 0.15
CA PRO A 28 -17.72 -10.78 0.70
C PRO A 28 -17.20 -9.84 -0.39
N LEU A 29 -17.52 -8.54 -0.27
CA LEU A 29 -17.02 -7.51 -1.21
C LEU A 29 -15.50 -7.37 -1.21
N LEU A 30 -14.85 -7.78 -0.12
CA LEU A 30 -13.41 -7.70 0.05
C LEU A 30 -12.80 -9.10 0.04
N GLU A 31 -11.69 -9.25 -0.67
CA GLU A 31 -10.88 -10.45 -0.59
C GLU A 31 -10.43 -10.71 0.86
N PRO A 32 -10.38 -11.98 1.31
CA PRO A 32 -10.09 -12.32 2.71
C PRO A 32 -8.81 -11.66 3.26
N VAL A 33 -7.74 -11.64 2.46
CA VAL A 33 -6.46 -11.04 2.88
C VAL A 33 -6.54 -9.52 3.04
N LEU A 34 -7.29 -8.84 2.16
CA LEU A 34 -7.48 -7.39 2.21
C LEU A 34 -8.39 -6.98 3.37
N SER A 35 -9.46 -7.76 3.62
CA SER A 35 -10.32 -7.60 4.79
C SER A 35 -9.51 -7.72 6.09
N ARG A 36 -8.70 -8.77 6.23
CA ARG A 36 -7.83 -8.96 7.39
C ARG A 36 -6.82 -7.82 7.56
N ALA A 37 -6.21 -7.33 6.49
CA ALA A 37 -5.30 -6.19 6.55
C ALA A 37 -5.98 -4.91 7.07
N ILE A 38 -7.23 -4.66 6.67
CA ILE A 38 -8.02 -3.52 7.15
C ILE A 38 -8.34 -3.68 8.64
N HIS A 39 -8.82 -4.84 9.07
CA HIS A 39 -9.09 -5.12 10.48
C HIS A 39 -7.84 -4.99 11.35
N PHE A 40 -6.71 -5.52 10.87
CA PHE A 40 -5.41 -5.37 11.52
C PHE A 40 -5.04 -3.88 11.67
N LYS A 41 -5.13 -3.10 10.59
CA LYS A 41 -4.86 -1.65 10.62
C LYS A 41 -5.66 -0.95 11.70
N ARG A 42 -6.97 -1.19 11.79
CA ARG A 42 -7.82 -0.57 12.82
C ARG A 42 -7.37 -0.95 14.23
N ARG A 43 -7.15 -2.24 14.49
CA ARG A 43 -6.70 -2.72 15.81
C ARG A 43 -5.34 -2.13 16.20
N ALA A 44 -4.41 -2.01 15.25
CA ALA A 44 -3.11 -1.38 15.46
C ALA A 44 -3.25 0.13 15.73
N GLN A 45 -4.09 0.84 14.97
CA GLN A 45 -4.34 2.28 15.16
C GLN A 45 -4.92 2.62 16.53
N ILE A 46 -5.82 1.80 17.06
CA ILE A 46 -6.33 1.95 18.44
C ILE A 46 -5.18 1.92 19.46
N GLN A 47 -4.17 1.07 19.23
CA GLN A 47 -3.00 1.07 20.09
C GLN A 47 -2.26 2.40 19.97
N PHE A 48 -2.10 2.95 18.75
CA PHE A 48 -1.43 4.23 18.51
C PHE A 48 -2.12 5.43 19.15
N THR A 49 -3.46 5.49 19.14
CA THR A 49 -4.24 6.65 19.59
C THR A 49 -4.62 6.64 21.07
N THR A 50 -4.50 5.52 21.77
CA THR A 50 -4.85 5.44 23.20
C THR A 50 -3.78 6.10 24.06
N THR A 51 -3.89 7.42 24.27
CA THR A 51 -2.91 8.24 25.02
C THR A 51 -3.23 8.43 26.51
N GLY A 52 -4.21 7.72 27.10
CA GLY A 52 -4.81 8.21 28.36
C GLY A 52 -5.10 7.29 29.54
N SER A 53 -5.16 5.95 29.46
CA SER A 53 -5.56 5.21 30.70
C SER A 53 -5.18 3.74 30.86
N ARG A 54 -4.48 3.10 29.92
CA ARG A 54 -3.93 1.76 30.13
C ARG A 54 -2.96 1.47 29.00
N SER A 55 -1.67 1.27 29.30
CA SER A 55 -0.78 0.67 28.30
C SER A 55 -1.40 -0.65 27.85
N PRO A 56 -1.48 -0.91 26.53
CA PRO A 56 -2.00 -2.18 26.06
C PRO A 56 -1.19 -3.32 26.66
N ARG A 57 -1.90 -4.39 27.02
CA ARG A 57 -1.28 -5.60 27.55
C ARG A 57 -0.27 -6.13 26.53
N LEU A 58 0.91 -6.52 26.99
CA LEU A 58 1.98 -7.02 26.13
C LEU A 58 1.47 -8.15 25.22
N GLU A 59 0.63 -9.05 25.75
CA GLU A 59 0.04 -10.16 24.98
C GLU A 59 -0.80 -9.69 23.79
N VAL A 60 -1.48 -8.54 23.90
CA VAL A 60 -2.27 -7.96 22.81
C VAL A 60 -1.37 -7.42 21.72
N LEU A 61 -0.28 -6.74 22.09
CA LEU A 61 0.71 -6.23 21.14
C LEU A 61 1.41 -7.38 20.42
N LEU A 62 1.80 -8.42 21.15
CA LEU A 62 2.43 -9.62 20.59
C LEU A 62 1.50 -10.33 19.59
N GLN A 63 0.22 -10.47 19.93
CA GLN A 63 -0.74 -11.07 19.00
C GLN A 63 -0.90 -10.21 17.74
N LEU A 64 -0.96 -8.88 17.87
CA LEU A 64 -1.05 -7.99 16.72
C LEU A 64 0.17 -8.08 15.80
N ILE A 65 1.37 -8.16 16.38
CA ILE A 65 2.61 -8.33 15.61
C ILE A 65 2.55 -9.63 14.79
N ARG A 66 2.17 -10.74 15.43
CA ARG A 66 2.02 -12.04 14.74
C ARG A 66 0.97 -11.98 13.64
N ASP A 67 -0.21 -11.42 13.93
CA ASP A 67 -1.28 -11.25 12.96
C ASP A 67 -0.78 -10.45 11.74
N GLY A 68 -0.05 -9.35 11.98
CA GLY A 68 0.51 -8.50 10.93
C GLY A 68 1.57 -9.21 10.08
N SER A 69 2.47 -9.98 10.69
CA SER A 69 3.47 -10.77 9.96
C SER A 69 2.80 -11.81 9.04
N THR A 70 1.82 -12.57 9.55
CA THR A 70 1.07 -13.53 8.73
C THR A 70 0.35 -12.85 7.57
N ILE A 71 -0.29 -11.70 7.81
CA ILE A 71 -0.95 -10.93 6.75
C ILE A 71 0.07 -10.44 5.71
N SER A 72 1.27 -10.01 6.12
CA SER A 72 2.34 -9.60 5.20
C SER A 72 2.74 -10.72 4.24
N GLU A 73 2.93 -11.93 4.77
CA GLU A 73 3.27 -13.13 3.98
C GLU A 73 2.16 -13.50 2.99
N GLU A 74 0.90 -13.48 3.43
CA GLU A 74 -0.25 -13.74 2.57
C GLU A 74 -0.40 -12.71 1.45
N LEU A 75 -0.12 -11.43 1.73
CA LEU A 75 -0.14 -10.37 0.72
C LEU A 75 0.98 -10.54 -0.31
N GLU A 76 2.17 -10.99 0.10
CA GLU A 76 3.24 -11.32 -0.85
C GLU A 76 2.88 -12.54 -1.70
N ALA A 77 2.32 -13.58 -1.08
CA ALA A 77 1.84 -14.76 -1.82
C ALA A 77 0.76 -14.38 -2.83
N ALA A 78 -0.18 -13.52 -2.46
CA ALA A 78 -1.18 -12.95 -3.35
C ALA A 78 -0.50 -12.23 -4.52
N ALA A 79 0.44 -11.31 -4.25
CA ALA A 79 1.18 -10.56 -5.26
C ALA A 79 1.94 -11.48 -6.24
N ILE A 80 2.60 -12.53 -5.75
CA ILE A 80 3.34 -13.51 -6.59
C ILE A 80 2.38 -14.38 -7.41
N SER A 81 1.18 -14.66 -6.88
CA SER A 81 0.19 -15.49 -7.56
C SER A 81 -0.53 -14.77 -8.70
N VAL A 82 -0.49 -13.43 -8.75
CA VAL A 82 -1.07 -12.63 -9.84
C VAL A 82 -0.41 -13.02 -11.15
N ARG A 83 -1.16 -13.75 -11.98
CA ARG A 83 -0.73 -14.17 -13.32
C ARG A 83 -1.91 -14.07 -14.26
N ARG A 84 -1.66 -13.53 -15.46
CA ARG A 84 -2.64 -13.57 -16.54
C ARG A 84 -3.00 -15.02 -16.89
N SER A 85 -4.24 -15.25 -17.31
CA SER A 85 -4.63 -16.55 -17.86
C SER A 85 -3.78 -16.86 -19.09
N SER A 86 -3.29 -18.09 -19.18
CA SER A 86 -2.56 -18.58 -20.34
C SER A 86 -3.47 -18.90 -21.53
N ASP A 87 -4.79 -18.89 -21.34
CA ASP A 87 -5.76 -19.26 -22.36
C ASP A 87 -6.17 -18.02 -23.20
N PRO A 88 -5.73 -17.94 -24.48
CA PRO A 88 -6.05 -16.82 -25.36
C PRO A 88 -7.52 -16.81 -25.83
N ASN A 89 -8.29 -17.88 -25.62
CA ASN A 89 -9.70 -17.98 -26.01
C ASN A 89 -10.67 -17.70 -24.86
N MET A 90 -10.15 -17.34 -23.68
CA MET A 90 -10.96 -17.05 -22.50
C MET A 90 -11.74 -15.75 -22.74
N SER A 91 -13.08 -15.84 -22.76
CA SER A 91 -13.94 -14.65 -22.88
C SER A 91 -13.70 -13.68 -21.72
N SER A 92 -13.89 -12.37 -21.91
CA SER A 92 -13.70 -11.35 -20.84
C SER A 92 -14.52 -11.66 -19.57
N HIS A 93 -15.69 -12.28 -19.73
CA HIS A 93 -16.52 -12.73 -18.62
C HIS A 93 -15.95 -13.90 -17.81
N GLN A 94 -14.91 -14.56 -18.31
CA GLN A 94 -14.21 -15.68 -17.67
C GLN A 94 -12.82 -15.26 -17.17
N GLN A 95 -12.36 -14.04 -17.47
CA GLN A 95 -11.04 -13.59 -17.03
C GLN A 95 -11.00 -13.39 -15.51
N LEU A 96 -9.88 -13.78 -14.92
CA LEU A 96 -9.68 -13.70 -13.47
C LEU A 96 -9.64 -12.22 -13.06
N THR A 97 -10.63 -11.79 -12.27
CA THR A 97 -10.61 -10.48 -11.62
C THR A 97 -9.99 -10.60 -10.23
N THR A 98 -9.11 -9.68 -9.87
CA THR A 98 -8.39 -9.66 -8.57
C THR A 98 -8.31 -8.23 -8.03
N PHE A 99 -7.89 -8.13 -6.77
CA PHE A 99 -7.89 -6.94 -5.94
C PHE A 99 -9.32 -6.40 -5.77
N ASN A 100 -10.15 -7.21 -5.11
CA ASN A 100 -11.59 -7.00 -4.90
C ASN A 100 -12.40 -6.92 -6.20
N GLY A 101 -11.99 -7.69 -7.21
CA GLY A 101 -12.65 -7.70 -8.51
C GLY A 101 -12.45 -6.42 -9.34
N MET A 102 -11.58 -5.50 -8.91
CA MET A 102 -11.39 -4.20 -9.59
C MET A 102 -10.58 -4.30 -10.88
N PHE A 103 -9.74 -5.33 -11.01
CA PHE A 103 -8.84 -5.48 -12.16
C PHE A 103 -8.99 -6.85 -12.81
N GLU A 104 -9.31 -6.84 -14.09
CA GLU A 104 -9.17 -7.98 -14.99
C GLU A 104 -7.69 -8.15 -15.38
N VAL A 105 -7.08 -9.28 -15.04
CA VAL A 105 -5.64 -9.51 -15.29
C VAL A 105 -5.43 -10.09 -16.68
N SER A 106 -5.56 -9.21 -17.68
CA SER A 106 -5.47 -9.53 -19.10
C SER A 106 -4.10 -9.24 -19.72
N THR A 107 -3.38 -8.28 -19.15
CA THR A 107 -2.09 -7.78 -19.67
C THR A 107 -0.98 -7.82 -18.61
N LYS A 108 0.28 -7.75 -19.06
CA LYS A 108 1.43 -7.58 -18.15
C LYS A 108 1.32 -6.30 -17.31
N THR A 109 0.72 -5.24 -17.88
CA THR A 109 0.52 -3.96 -17.19
C THR A 109 -0.49 -4.11 -16.05
N THR A 110 -1.66 -4.71 -16.31
CA THR A 110 -2.67 -4.97 -15.26
C THR A 110 -2.14 -5.94 -14.21
N GLU A 111 -1.34 -6.93 -14.60
CA GLU A 111 -0.64 -7.84 -13.67
C GLU A 111 0.28 -7.06 -12.71
N ALA A 112 1.10 -6.15 -13.26
CA ALA A 112 2.03 -5.33 -12.47
C ALA A 112 1.30 -4.30 -11.59
N ILE A 113 0.19 -3.71 -12.05
CA ILE A 113 -0.66 -2.83 -11.24
C ILE A 113 -1.18 -3.59 -10.01
N VAL A 114 -1.83 -4.73 -10.22
CA VAL A 114 -2.42 -5.52 -9.14
C VAL A 114 -1.36 -6.01 -8.15
N ARG A 115 -0.23 -6.51 -8.67
CA ARG A 115 0.92 -6.91 -7.85
C ARG A 115 1.42 -5.77 -6.97
N SER A 116 1.57 -4.58 -7.54
CA SER A 116 2.02 -3.38 -6.82
C SER A 116 1.02 -2.93 -5.75
N LEU A 117 -0.29 -3.10 -6.00
CA LEU A 117 -1.35 -2.80 -5.03
C LEU A 117 -1.29 -3.73 -3.81
N TYR A 118 -1.15 -5.05 -3.99
CA TYR A 118 -0.95 -5.96 -2.85
C TYR A 118 0.31 -5.62 -2.06
N ARG A 119 1.43 -5.35 -2.76
CA ARG A 119 2.69 -4.91 -2.12
C ARG A 119 2.56 -3.58 -1.38
N THR A 120 1.73 -2.67 -1.88
CA THR A 120 1.41 -1.41 -1.20
C THR A 120 0.67 -1.66 0.11
N VAL A 121 -0.30 -2.58 0.12
CA VAL A 121 -0.98 -2.98 1.36
C VAL A 121 0.01 -3.68 2.30
N ARG A 122 0.87 -4.57 1.77
CA ARG A 122 1.92 -5.25 2.52
C ARG A 122 2.85 -4.26 3.21
N TYR A 123 3.33 -3.26 2.48
CA TYR A 123 4.17 -2.19 3.03
C TYR A 123 3.52 -1.53 4.25
N ARG A 124 2.22 -1.18 4.15
CA ARG A 124 1.50 -0.53 5.25
C ARG A 124 1.30 -1.45 6.46
N VAL A 125 1.08 -2.75 6.22
CA VAL A 125 1.01 -3.75 7.30
C VAL A 125 2.34 -3.84 8.03
N VAL A 126 3.45 -3.96 7.29
CA VAL A 126 4.80 -4.04 7.84
C VAL A 126 5.19 -2.76 8.60
N GLU A 127 4.83 -1.59 8.06
CA GLU A 127 5.04 -0.30 8.72
C GLU A 127 4.34 -0.22 10.09
N LEU A 128 3.09 -0.71 10.17
CA LEU A 128 2.34 -0.78 11.43
C LEU A 128 2.95 -1.80 12.40
N VAL A 129 3.38 -2.98 11.92
CA VAL A 129 4.07 -3.98 12.74
C VAL A 129 5.32 -3.37 13.37
N ARG A 130 6.14 -2.67 12.58
CA ARG A 130 7.32 -1.97 13.09
C ARG A 130 6.96 -0.93 14.16
N GLY A 131 5.89 -0.16 13.96
CA GLY A 131 5.41 0.79 14.97
C GLY A 131 4.96 0.11 16.27
N LEU A 132 4.32 -1.06 16.17
CA LEU A 132 3.92 -1.87 17.33
C LEU A 132 5.13 -2.43 18.10
N VAL A 133 6.21 -2.76 17.40
CA VAL A 133 7.44 -3.26 18.02
C VAL A 133 8.19 -2.15 18.74
N ALA A 134 8.33 -0.97 18.13
CA ALA A 134 8.91 0.19 18.78
C ALA A 134 8.17 0.52 20.09
N ARG A 135 6.84 0.41 20.09
CA ARG A 135 5.99 0.55 21.28
C ARG A 135 6.28 -0.43 22.41
N ILE A 136 6.76 -1.64 22.11
CA ILE A 136 7.18 -2.62 23.13
C ILE A 136 8.55 -2.22 23.70
N GLY A 137 9.49 -1.81 22.84
CA GLY A 137 10.84 -1.39 23.25
C GLY A 137 10.87 -0.15 24.16
N ASP A 138 9.83 0.69 24.09
CA ASP A 138 9.65 1.85 24.99
C ASP A 138 9.09 1.46 26.38
N GLY A 139 8.73 0.19 26.61
CA GLY A 139 8.23 -0.33 27.89
C GLY A 139 9.35 -0.91 28.78
N GLU A 140 9.21 -0.81 30.11
CA GLU A 140 10.25 -1.16 31.11
C GLU A 140 10.70 -2.65 31.12
N ASP A 141 10.02 -3.55 30.40
CA ASP A 141 10.32 -4.99 30.37
C ASP A 141 11.22 -5.38 29.17
N TYR A 142 12.52 -5.13 29.33
CA TYR A 142 13.56 -5.40 28.33
C TYR A 142 13.72 -6.89 27.92
N SER A 143 13.23 -7.84 28.73
CA SER A 143 13.42 -9.28 28.51
C SER A 143 12.59 -9.84 27.34
N ALA A 144 11.42 -9.25 27.05
CA ALA A 144 10.58 -9.64 25.92
C ALA A 144 11.03 -9.02 24.58
N SER A 145 11.84 -7.96 24.61
CA SER A 145 12.35 -7.31 23.39
C SER A 145 13.40 -8.17 22.66
N CYS A 146 14.15 -8.99 23.40
CA CYS A 146 15.34 -9.70 22.90
C CYS A 146 15.00 -10.92 22.00
N GLU A 147 13.84 -11.57 22.20
CA GLU A 147 13.40 -12.67 21.33
C GLU A 147 12.83 -12.16 19.99
N PHE A 148 12.26 -10.96 19.96
CA PHE A 148 11.55 -10.42 18.80
C PHE A 148 12.45 -9.62 17.84
N ASP A 149 13.56 -9.06 18.30
CA ASP A 149 14.51 -8.35 17.44
C ASP A 149 15.08 -9.22 16.30
N SER A 150 15.05 -10.56 16.46
CA SER A 150 15.52 -11.49 15.44
C SER A 150 14.46 -11.91 14.40
N GLN A 151 13.18 -11.65 14.67
CA GLN A 151 12.06 -12.18 13.86
C GLN A 151 11.13 -11.08 13.31
N VAL A 152 11.32 -9.82 13.73
CA VAL A 152 10.46 -8.69 13.36
C VAL A 152 11.03 -7.94 12.15
N CYS A 153 10.14 -7.65 11.20
CA CYS A 153 10.37 -6.88 9.97
C CYS A 153 11.45 -5.80 10.08
N SER A 154 12.62 -6.09 9.52
CA SER A 154 13.77 -5.19 9.55
C SER A 154 13.53 -3.96 8.66
N SER A 155 14.34 -2.92 8.85
CA SER A 155 14.35 -1.78 7.92
C SER A 155 14.68 -2.21 6.48
N GLU A 156 15.38 -3.33 6.31
CA GLU A 156 15.69 -3.93 5.01
C GLU A 156 14.44 -4.51 4.35
N GLU A 157 13.51 -5.11 5.09
CA GLU A 157 12.25 -5.63 4.52
C GLU A 157 11.40 -4.50 3.91
N LEU A 158 11.25 -3.39 4.63
CA LEU A 158 10.53 -2.21 4.12
C LEU A 158 11.20 -1.65 2.86
N ALA A 159 12.54 -1.56 2.85
CA ALA A 159 13.29 -1.13 1.69
C ALA A 159 13.07 -2.08 0.50
N MET A 160 13.15 -3.39 0.71
CA MET A 160 12.90 -4.39 -0.35
C MET A 160 11.49 -4.28 -0.95
N ILE A 161 10.45 -4.11 -0.11
CA ILE A 161 9.08 -3.93 -0.60
C ILE A 161 8.99 -2.65 -1.47
N LEU A 162 9.64 -1.57 -1.06
CA LEU A 162 9.67 -0.33 -1.84
C LEU A 162 10.43 -0.50 -3.15
N GLU A 163 11.54 -1.24 -3.19
CA GLU A 163 12.24 -1.56 -4.44
C GLU A 163 11.35 -2.36 -5.41
N GLN A 164 10.58 -3.31 -4.88
CA GLN A 164 9.63 -4.09 -5.69
C GLN A 164 8.51 -3.19 -6.25
N ILE A 165 7.94 -2.32 -5.40
CA ILE A 165 6.93 -1.35 -5.82
C ILE A 165 7.49 -0.40 -6.89
N HIS A 166 8.72 0.09 -6.67
CA HIS A 166 9.45 0.92 -7.61
C HIS A 166 9.60 0.24 -8.98
N GLY A 167 10.05 -1.01 -8.99
CA GLY A 167 10.15 -1.81 -10.22
C GLY A 167 8.82 -1.95 -10.94
N ASP A 168 7.73 -2.26 -10.22
CA ASP A 168 6.40 -2.36 -10.81
C ASP A 168 5.93 -1.00 -11.39
N ILE A 169 6.21 0.13 -10.73
CA ILE A 169 5.86 1.45 -11.27
C ILE A 169 6.64 1.77 -12.53
N CYS A 170 7.95 1.51 -12.55
CA CYS A 170 8.76 1.72 -13.75
C CYS A 170 8.24 0.88 -14.93
N ALA A 171 7.87 -0.37 -14.68
CA ALA A 171 7.31 -1.25 -15.70
C ALA A 171 5.93 -0.78 -16.20
N VAL A 172 5.03 -0.37 -15.31
CA VAL A 172 3.66 0.06 -15.66
C VAL A 172 3.67 1.39 -16.41
N LEU A 173 4.54 2.32 -16.02
CA LEU A 173 4.61 3.66 -16.59
C LEU A 173 5.60 3.79 -17.75
N GLY A 174 6.31 2.70 -18.10
CA GLY A 174 7.29 2.71 -19.19
C GLY A 174 8.50 3.61 -18.89
N LEU A 175 8.93 3.66 -17.63
CA LEU A 175 10.08 4.45 -17.17
C LEU A 175 11.39 3.67 -17.18
N ASP A 176 11.34 2.37 -17.49
CA ASP A 176 12.51 1.52 -17.60
C ASP A 176 13.30 1.83 -18.90
N PRO A 177 14.55 2.30 -18.81
CA PRO A 177 15.35 2.65 -19.99
C PRO A 177 15.68 1.46 -20.89
N GLU A 178 15.62 0.22 -20.39
CA GLU A 178 15.91 -0.98 -21.21
C GLU A 178 14.69 -1.49 -22.00
N HIS A 179 13.48 -1.08 -21.61
CA HIS A 179 12.23 -1.43 -22.28
C HIS A 179 11.68 -0.25 -23.09
N HIS A 180 12.35 0.09 -24.18
CA HIS A 180 11.75 0.87 -25.27
C HIS A 180 10.74 0.01 -26.05
N ALA A 181 9.67 -0.43 -25.38
CA ALA A 181 8.43 -0.76 -26.09
C ALA A 181 7.77 0.58 -26.45
N GLY A 182 7.39 0.74 -27.72
CA GLY A 182 7.02 2.01 -28.33
C GLY A 182 6.08 2.89 -27.49
N ASP A 183 6.19 4.19 -27.76
CA ASP A 183 5.47 5.35 -27.22
C ASP A 183 3.93 5.23 -27.34
N ASP A 184 3.36 4.16 -26.81
CA ASP A 184 1.93 3.92 -26.79
C ASP A 184 1.37 4.56 -25.53
N ASN A 185 1.16 5.87 -25.63
CA ASN A 185 0.48 6.68 -24.62
C ASN A 185 -0.98 6.21 -24.37
N GLN A 186 -1.46 5.20 -25.10
CA GLN A 186 -2.77 4.61 -24.92
C GLN A 186 -2.94 4.02 -23.52
N GLY A 187 -3.93 4.56 -22.79
CA GLY A 187 -4.24 4.12 -21.43
C GLY A 187 -3.30 4.65 -20.35
N LEU A 188 -2.39 5.59 -20.65
CA LEU A 188 -1.47 6.15 -19.65
C LEU A 188 -2.20 6.73 -18.43
N ALA A 189 -3.33 7.40 -18.61
CA ALA A 189 -4.13 7.92 -17.49
C ALA A 189 -4.65 6.81 -16.57
N HIS A 190 -5.12 5.68 -17.13
CA HIS A 190 -5.55 4.52 -16.34
C HIS A 190 -4.39 3.88 -15.59
N ARG A 191 -3.22 3.76 -16.24
CA ARG A 191 -2.00 3.24 -15.61
C ARG A 191 -1.57 4.13 -14.44
N VAL A 192 -1.49 5.46 -14.64
CA VAL A 192 -1.17 6.42 -13.60
C VAL A 192 -2.17 6.35 -12.44
N PHE A 193 -3.47 6.25 -12.73
CA PHE A 193 -4.50 6.08 -11.72
C PHE A 193 -4.31 4.78 -10.90
N GLY A 194 -4.08 3.65 -11.57
CA GLY A 194 -3.80 2.36 -10.92
C GLY A 194 -2.54 2.38 -10.05
N MET A 195 -1.56 3.21 -10.39
CA MET A 195 -0.32 3.36 -9.62
C MET A 195 -0.38 4.47 -8.55
N PHE A 196 -1.51 5.18 -8.40
CA PHE A 196 -1.61 6.33 -7.49
C PHE A 196 -1.20 5.99 -6.05
N PHE A 197 -1.73 4.91 -5.48
CA PHE A 197 -1.39 4.47 -4.12
C PHE A 197 0.06 3.96 -3.99
N PRO A 198 0.56 3.09 -4.89
CA PRO A 198 1.98 2.72 -4.94
C PRO A 198 2.94 3.93 -4.98
N ILE A 199 2.66 4.89 -5.86
CA ILE A 199 3.42 6.13 -5.98
C ILE A 199 3.40 6.90 -4.66
N THR A 200 2.23 7.06 -4.05
CA THR A 200 2.05 7.75 -2.77
C THR A 200 2.89 7.09 -1.66
N VAL A 201 2.96 5.76 -1.64
CA VAL A 201 3.82 5.04 -0.67
C VAL A 201 5.29 5.37 -0.87
N LEU A 202 5.81 5.29 -2.10
CA LEU A 202 7.22 5.65 -2.36
C LEU A 202 7.53 7.11 -2.01
N MET A 203 6.61 8.01 -2.35
CA MET A 203 6.78 9.44 -2.13
C MET A 203 6.86 9.82 -0.65
N PHE A 204 6.11 9.13 0.20
CA PHE A 204 5.95 9.52 1.61
C PHE A 204 6.57 8.55 2.61
N SER A 205 7.05 7.40 2.15
CA SER A 205 7.80 6.45 2.97
C SER A 205 9.14 7.03 3.37
N SER A 206 9.46 7.06 4.67
CA SER A 206 10.79 7.44 5.19
C SER A 206 11.91 6.53 4.67
N SER A 207 11.59 5.29 4.27
CA SER A 207 12.55 4.28 3.84
C SER A 207 12.89 4.30 2.34
N ALA A 208 12.20 5.11 1.52
CA ALA A 208 12.42 5.14 0.06
C ALA A 208 13.70 5.87 -0.38
N GLY A 209 14.30 6.69 0.50
CA GLY A 209 15.46 7.52 0.19
C GLY A 209 15.11 8.78 -0.62
N GLU A 210 15.84 9.87 -0.39
CA GLU A 210 15.50 11.18 -0.98
C GLU A 210 15.71 11.24 -2.50
N GLU A 211 16.79 10.63 -2.99
CA GLU A 211 17.12 10.61 -4.42
C GLU A 211 16.00 9.99 -5.27
N LYS A 212 15.43 8.86 -4.81
CA LYS A 212 14.33 8.19 -5.51
C LYS A 212 13.06 9.03 -5.51
N ARG A 213 12.75 9.70 -4.41
CA ARG A 213 11.58 10.60 -4.34
C ARG A 213 11.71 11.75 -5.33
N VAL A 214 12.86 12.42 -5.36
CA VAL A 214 13.11 13.52 -6.29
C VAL A 214 12.99 13.05 -7.74
N TRP A 215 13.57 11.90 -8.07
CA TRP A 215 13.44 11.32 -9.40
C TRP A 215 11.98 11.02 -9.77
N PHE A 216 11.20 10.44 -8.85
CA PHE A 216 9.78 10.15 -9.06
C PHE A 216 8.95 11.40 -9.25
N GLN A 217 9.18 12.44 -8.43
CA GLN A 217 8.47 13.72 -8.56
C GLN A 217 8.64 14.30 -9.95
N GLU A 218 9.86 14.27 -10.48
CA GLU A 218 10.14 14.80 -11.82
C GLU A 218 9.42 13.99 -12.91
N LYS A 219 9.42 12.65 -12.81
CA LYS A 219 8.68 11.80 -13.77
C LYS A 219 7.16 12.01 -13.68
N LEU A 220 6.61 12.14 -12.48
CA LEU A 220 5.18 12.40 -12.26
C LEU A 220 4.77 13.77 -12.77
N ARG A 221 5.63 14.78 -12.64
CA ARG A 221 5.40 16.10 -13.22
C ARG A 221 5.23 16.01 -14.73
N CYS A 222 6.18 15.37 -15.41
CA CYS A 222 6.13 15.15 -16.86
C CYS A 222 4.89 14.34 -17.30
N MET A 223 4.49 13.33 -16.53
CA MET A 223 3.28 12.54 -16.83
C MET A 223 1.98 13.29 -16.52
N GLY A 224 1.95 14.10 -15.45
CA GLY A 224 0.81 14.93 -15.08
C GLY A 224 0.51 15.98 -16.14
N GLU A 225 1.55 16.59 -16.73
CA GLU A 225 1.44 17.49 -17.87
C GLU A 225 0.81 16.81 -19.10
N LYS A 226 1.12 15.53 -19.34
CA LYS A 226 0.59 14.75 -20.48
C LYS A 226 -0.80 14.16 -20.26
N THR A 227 -1.15 13.82 -19.03
CA THR A 227 -2.37 13.04 -18.71
C THR A 227 -3.49 13.85 -18.06
N GLY A 228 -3.22 15.10 -17.64
CA GLY A 228 -4.16 15.90 -16.87
C GLY A 228 -4.33 15.46 -15.41
N LEU A 229 -3.62 14.41 -14.95
CA LEU A 229 -3.56 13.95 -13.56
C LEU A 229 -2.61 14.81 -12.70
N GLY A 230 -2.59 16.13 -12.91
CA GLY A 230 -1.75 17.09 -12.17
C GLY A 230 -2.07 17.22 -10.68
N LEU A 231 -3.11 16.54 -10.18
CA LEU A 231 -3.42 16.42 -8.75
C LEU A 231 -2.36 15.62 -7.99
N ALA A 232 -1.69 14.67 -8.65
CA ALA A 232 -0.57 13.92 -8.07
C ALA A 232 0.65 14.82 -7.82
N THR A 233 0.89 15.81 -8.69
CA THR A 233 1.96 16.82 -8.54
C THR A 233 1.66 17.84 -7.45
N TRP A 234 0.40 18.24 -7.28
CA TRP A 234 0.00 19.18 -6.22
C TRP A 234 0.20 18.59 -4.81
N ALA A 235 -0.11 17.30 -4.62
CA ALA A 235 0.15 16.60 -3.36
C ALA A 235 1.65 16.52 -3.03
N ALA A 236 2.52 16.43 -4.04
CA ALA A 236 3.97 16.41 -3.87
C ALA A 236 4.58 17.81 -3.59
N GLN A 237 4.09 18.86 -4.25
CA GLN A 237 4.62 20.24 -4.09
C GLN A 237 4.32 20.87 -2.71
N LYS A 238 3.22 20.48 -2.08
CA LYS A 238 2.83 21.03 -0.76
C LYS A 238 3.81 20.65 0.36
N TRP A 239 4.67 19.65 0.16
CA TRP A 239 5.68 19.25 1.14
C TRP A 239 6.92 20.15 1.10
N ASN A 240 7.38 20.58 -0.08
CA ASN A 240 8.53 21.48 -0.22
C ASN A 240 8.28 22.87 0.38
N SER A 241 7.01 23.30 0.45
CA SER A 241 6.63 24.58 1.04
C SER A 241 6.60 24.58 2.58
N HIS A 242 6.71 23.42 3.24
CA HIS A 242 6.83 23.32 4.69
C HIS A 242 8.29 23.17 5.18
N LEU A 243 9.26 23.07 4.27
CA LEU A 243 10.70 23.03 4.57
C LEU A 243 11.44 24.36 4.27
N CYS A 244 10.74 25.37 3.72
CA CYS A 244 11.27 26.72 3.61
C CYS A 244 10.75 27.59 4.77
N ILE A 245 11.42 27.51 5.92
CA ILE A 245 11.49 28.68 6.80
C ILE A 245 12.44 29.66 6.09
N PRO A 246 12.00 30.89 5.76
CA PRO A 246 12.91 31.89 5.24
C PRO A 246 13.89 32.27 6.36
N CYS A 247 15.19 32.10 6.11
CA CYS A 247 16.20 32.87 6.80
C CYS A 247 16.07 34.36 6.42
#